data_AF-A0A7V9BGZ2-F1
#
_entry.id   AF-A0A7V9BGZ2-F1
#
_cell.length_a   1.000
_cell.length_b   1.000
_cell.length_c   1.000
_cell.angle_alpha   90.00
_cell.angle_beta   90.00
_cell.angle_gamma   90.00
#
_symmetry.space_group_name_H-M   'P 1'
#
loop_
_entity.id
_entity.type
_entity.pdbx_description
1 polymer ?
#
loop_
_entity_poly.entity_id
_entity_poly.type
_entity_poly.pdbx_seq_one_letter_code
_entity_poly.pdbx_strand_id
1 'polypeptide(L)' 'MAEIGIKELKSGASRVIEEVSGGKSYVVTKRGKATAVIMPVEEAEDLVLANAEEFVTMRRRAREAYRKGRSVPLRGLD' A
#
# COMPACT_ATOMS: atom_id res chain seq x y z
N MET A 1 1.62 13.38 1.42
CA MET A 1 0.23 13.20 0.95
C MET A 1 -0.46 14.55 0.94
N ALA A 2 -1.24 14.84 -0.11
CA ALA A 2 -2.04 16.05 -0.16
C ALA A 2 -3.32 15.88 0.68
N GLU A 3 -3.92 16.98 1.12
CA GLU A 3 -5.21 16.95 1.83
C GLU A 3 -6.37 17.22 0.88
N ILE A 4 -7.50 16.54 1.09
CA ILE A 4 -8.76 16.82 0.40
C ILE A 4 -9.93 16.84 1.38
N GLY A 5 -10.74 17.89 1.32
CA GLY A 5 -11.93 17.97 2.14
C GLY A 5 -13.03 17.02 1.66
N ILE A 6 -13.82 16.46 2.56
CA ILE A 6 -14.91 15.53 2.23
C ILE A 6 -15.94 16.10 1.23
N LYS A 7 -16.16 17.42 1.25
CA LYS A 7 -17.06 18.10 0.29
C LYS A 7 -16.45 18.16 -1.11
N GLU A 8 -15.16 18.47 -1.20
CA GLU A 8 -14.42 18.51 -2.46
C GLU A 8 -14.31 17.11 -3.06
N LEU A 9 -13.97 16.11 -2.24
CA LEU A 9 -13.95 14.72 -2.64
C LEU A 9 -15.30 14.28 -3.22
N LYS A 10 -16.42 14.65 -2.58
CA LYS A 10 -17.77 14.34 -3.08
C LYS A 10 -18.00 14.93 -4.48
N SER A 11 -17.58 16.17 -4.73
CA SER A 11 -17.77 16.84 -6.03
C SER A 11 -16.78 16.39 -7.11
N GLY A 12 -15.62 15.84 -6.71
CA GLY A 12 -14.50 15.56 -7.60
C GLY A 12 -14.05 14.09 -7.62
N ALA A 13 -14.88 13.15 -7.15
CA ALA A 13 -14.48 11.78 -6.90
C ALA A 13 -13.76 11.11 -8.09
N SER A 14 -14.32 11.21 -9.31
CA SER A 14 -13.71 10.58 -10.48
C SER A 14 -12.29 11.11 -10.78
N ARG A 15 -12.09 12.43 -10.72
CA ARG A 15 -10.77 13.05 -10.88
C ARG A 15 -9.80 12.56 -9.81
N VAL A 16 -10.25 12.50 -8.57
CA VAL A 16 -9.42 12.05 -7.45
C VAL A 16 -9.02 10.59 -7.63
N ILE A 17 -9.92 9.72 -8.09
CA ILE A 17 -9.60 8.32 -8.37
C ILE A 17 -8.62 8.18 -9.54
N GLU A 18 -8.78 8.95 -10.62
CA GLU A 18 -7.84 8.96 -11.73
C GLU A 18 -6.43 9.38 -11.27
N GLU A 19 -6.35 10.45 -10.49
CA GLU A 19 -5.11 10.92 -9.87
C GLU A 19 -4.48 9.88 -8.94
N VAL A 20 -5.29 9.18 -8.14
CA VAL A 20 -4.82 8.12 -7.23
C VAL A 20 -4.32 6.93 -8.04
N SER A 21 -5.00 6.54 -9.12
CA SER A 21 -4.52 5.49 -10.01
C SER A 21 -3.18 5.86 -10.68
N GLY A 22 -2.89 7.15 -10.82
CA GLY A 22 -1.60 7.68 -11.25
C GLY A 22 -0.52 7.75 -10.16
N GLY A 23 -0.79 7.21 -8.96
CA GLY A 23 0.17 7.15 -7.85
C GLY A 23 0.06 8.27 -6.82
N LYS A 24 -0.96 9.13 -6.88
CA LYS A 24 -1.18 10.13 -5.81
C LYS A 24 -1.90 9.51 -4.61
N SER A 25 -1.61 10.04 -3.43
CA SER A 25 -2.28 9.65 -2.17
C SER A 25 -2.78 10.88 -1.41
N TYR A 26 -4.00 10.78 -0.90
CA TYR A 26 -4.74 11.86 -0.25
C TYR A 26 -5.13 11.52 1.19
N VAL A 27 -4.98 12.49 2.09
CA VAL A 27 -5.63 12.48 3.41
C VAL A 27 -6.99 13.16 3.26
N VAL A 28 -8.06 12.44 3.56
CA VAL A 28 -9.42 12.98 3.55
C VAL A 28 -9.70 13.66 4.88
N THR A 29 -10.14 14.91 4.84
CA THR A 29 -10.49 15.68 6.03
C THR A 29 -11.99 15.98 6.13
N LYS A 30 -12.53 15.99 7.36
CA LYS A 30 -13.90 16.41 7.67
C LYS A 30 -13.84 17.47 8.78
N ARG A 31 -14.31 18.68 8.46
CA ARG A 31 -14.22 19.86 9.35
C ARG A 31 -12.77 20.14 9.81
N GLY A 32 -11.81 20.03 8.88
CA GLY A 32 -10.38 20.27 9.14
C GLY A 32 -9.65 19.17 9.90
N LYS A 33 -10.31 18.05 10.22
CA LYS A 33 -9.68 16.89 10.88
C LYS A 33 -9.48 15.76 9.89
N ALA A 34 -8.30 15.14 9.87
CA ALA A 34 -8.04 13.93 9.10
C ALA A 34 -8.97 12.78 9.55
N THR A 35 -9.60 12.10 8.61
CA THR A 35 -10.57 11.03 8.89
C THR A 35 -10.35 9.75 8.10
N ALA A 36 -9.72 9.83 6.92
CA ALA A 36 -9.43 8.69 6.08
C ALA A 36 -8.24 8.98 5.17
N VAL A 37 -7.75 7.94 4.49
CA VAL A 37 -6.73 8.04 3.43
C VAL A 37 -7.28 7.37 2.18
N ILE A 38 -6.97 7.93 1.01
CA ILE A 38 -7.18 7.31 -0.29
C ILE A 38 -5.82 7.21 -0.96
N MET A 39 -5.46 6.02 -1.41
CA MET A 39 -4.16 5.70 -1.98
C MET A 39 -4.28 4.59 -3.03
N PRO A 40 -3.27 4.39 -3.89
CA PRO A 40 -3.24 3.27 -4.82
C PRO A 40 -3.42 1.93 -4.08
N VAL A 41 -4.01 0.96 -4.76
CA VAL A 41 -4.23 -0.38 -4.17
C VAL A 41 -2.89 -1.03 -3.87
N GLU A 42 -1.91 -0.89 -4.75
CA GLU A 42 -0.56 -1.43 -4.60
C GLU A 42 0.13 -0.87 -3.35
N GLU A 43 -0.01 0.45 -3.09
CA GLU A 43 0.54 1.09 -1.88
C GLU A 43 -0.20 0.59 -0.62
N ALA A 44 -1.51 0.38 -0.70
CA ALA A 44 -2.29 -0.18 0.41
C ALA A 44 -1.89 -1.64 0.71
N GLU A 45 -1.68 -2.46 -0.32
CA GLU A 45 -1.20 -3.84 -0.21
C GLU A 45 0.18 -3.89 0.46
N ASP A 46 1.11 -3.05 0.02
CA ASP A 46 2.44 -2.96 0.62
C ASP A 46 2.38 -2.61 2.11
N LEU A 47 1.50 -1.68 2.51
CA LEU A 47 1.29 -1.33 3.92
C LEU A 47 0.72 -2.49 4.72
N VAL A 48 -0.23 -3.24 4.15
CA VAL A 48 -0.80 -4.43 4.81
C VAL A 48 0.28 -5.51 4.96
N LEU A 49 0.99 -5.85 3.88
CA LEU A 49 2.02 -6.88 3.87
C LEU A 49 3.23 -6.54 4.75
N ALA A 50 3.55 -5.25 4.91
CA ALA A 50 4.61 -4.80 5.80
C ALA A 50 4.29 -5.00 7.28
N ASN A 51 3.00 -5.08 7.65
CA ASN A 51 2.55 -5.12 9.05
C ASN A 51 1.86 -6.43 9.43
N ALA A 52 1.40 -7.24 8.47
CA ALA A 52 0.83 -8.54 8.74
C ALA A 52 1.90 -9.49 9.32
N GLU A 53 1.71 -9.91 10.57
CA GLU A 53 2.70 -10.69 11.34
C GLU A 53 3.17 -11.94 10.60
N GLU A 54 2.25 -12.64 9.95
CA GLU A 54 2.51 -13.83 9.15
C GLU A 54 3.47 -13.54 7.99
N PHE A 55 3.21 -12.47 7.23
CA PHE A 55 4.07 -12.03 6.12
C PHE A 55 5.42 -11.52 6.59
N VAL A 56 5.45 -10.75 7.68
CA VAL A 56 6.68 -10.27 8.30
C VAL A 56 7.56 -11.45 8.72
N THR A 57 6.96 -12.44 9.38
CA THR A 57 7.63 -13.66 9.84
C THR A 57 8.12 -14.51 8.67
N MET A 58 7.26 -14.74 7.68
CA MET A 58 7.60 -15.47 6.46
C MET A 58 8.78 -14.79 5.73
N ARG A 59 8.70 -13.48 5.50
CA ARG A 59 9.75 -12.70 4.83
C ARG A 59 11.07 -12.76 5.58
N ARG A 60 11.04 -12.68 6.92
CA ARG A 60 12.24 -12.80 7.77
C ARG A 60 12.88 -14.18 7.61
N ARG A 61 12.09 -15.26 7.69
CA ARG A 61 12.56 -16.64 7.50
C ARG A 61 13.14 -16.86 6.11
N ALA A 62 12.46 -16.39 5.06
CA ALA A 62 12.93 -16.49 3.68
C ALA A 62 14.27 -15.77 3.47
N ARG A 63 14.42 -14.54 3.98
CA ARG A 63 15.69 -13.79 3.90
C ARG A 63 16.83 -14.47 4.66
N GLU A 64 16.53 -15.14 5.77
CA GLU A 64 17.53 -15.93 6.51
C GLU A 64 17.92 -17.21 5.77
N ALA A 65 16.95 -17.91 5.19
CA ALA A 65 17.21 -19.08 4.35
C ALA A 65 18.09 -18.70 3.15
N TYR A 66 17.76 -17.62 2.45
CA TYR A 66 18.55 -17.09 1.34
C TYR A 66 20.00 -16.76 1.74
N ARG A 67 20.21 -16.04 2.86
CA ARG A 67 21.55 -15.76 3.39
C ARG A 67 22.37 -17.01 3.73
N LYS A 68 21.69 -18.11 4.08
CA LYS A 68 22.30 -19.41 4.36
C LYS A 68 22.45 -20.28 3.10
N GLY A 69 22.21 -19.75 1.90
CA GLY A 69 22.25 -20.50 0.64
C GLY A 69 21.11 -21.51 0.47
N ARG A 70 20.07 -21.46 1.31
CA ARG A 70 18.89 -22.33 1.25
C ARG A 70 17.82 -21.68 0.37
N SER A 71 18.07 -21.66 -0.93
CA SER A 71 17.15 -21.16 -1.95
C SER A 71 17.13 -22.10 -3.15
N VAL A 72 15.99 -22.18 -3.83
CA VAL A 72 15.87 -22.90 -5.11
C VAL A 72 16.14 -21.95 -6.28
N PRO A 73 16.94 -22.34 -7.28
CA PRO A 73 17.12 -21.55 -8.49
C PRO A 73 15.81 -21.52 -9.28
N LEU A 74 15.52 -20.39 -9.94
CA LEU A 74 14.27 -20.19 -10.69
C LEU A 74 14.04 -21.27 -11.78
N ARG A 75 15.10 -21.79 -12.38
CA ARG A 75 15.03 -22.88 -13.38
C ARG A 75 14.70 -24.26 -12.79
N GLY A 76 14.62 -24.39 -11.47
CA GLY A 76 14.26 -25.62 -10.77
C GLY A 76 12.87 -25.57 -10.12
N LEU A 77 12.06 -24.58 -10.50
CA LEU A 77 10.65 -24.46 -10.15
C LEU A 77 9.84 -24.89 -11.38
N ASP A 78 9.78 -26.20 -11.62
CA ASP A 78 8.86 -26.81 -12.58
C ASP A 78 7.50 -27.10 -11.91
#